data_AF-A0A954HP75-F1
#
_entry.id   AF-A0A954HP75-F1
#
_cell.length_a   1.000
_cell.length_b   1.000
_cell.length_c   1.000
_cell.angle_alpha   90.00
_cell.angle_beta   90.00
_cell.angle_gamma   90.00
#
_symmetry.space_group_name_H-M   'P 1'
#
loop_
_entity.id
_entity.type
_entity.pdbx_description
1 polymer ?
#
loop_
_entity_poly.entity_id
_entity_poly.type
_entity_poly.pdbx_seq_one_letter_code
_entity_poly.pdbx_strand_id
1 'polypeptide(L)'
;FSADEHALLAQLLINEFVRSTIPYDLTGAILSGTRLFQWSHLFPAADLHSLFCSELVAAMLMRLSRLNRDNPTRFHPGRLLRELVRTGTYQRIHSLT
;
A
#
# COMPACT_ATOMS: atom_id res chain seq x y z
N PHE A 1 -14.63 -4.57 11.11
CA PHE A 1 -13.56 -5.58 11.14
C PHE A 1 -13.92 -6.60 12.21
N SER A 2 -13.92 -7.90 11.87
CA SER A 2 -14.09 -8.96 12.88
C SER A 2 -12.78 -9.17 13.66
N ALA A 3 -12.85 -9.82 14.82
CA ALA A 3 -11.64 -10.15 15.59
C ALA A 3 -10.67 -11.04 14.80
N ASP A 4 -11.18 -11.91 13.94
CA ASP A 4 -10.39 -12.81 13.10
C ASP A 4 -9.64 -12.07 11.99
N GLU A 5 -10.28 -11.03 11.40
CA GLU A 5 -9.61 -10.17 10.41
C GLU A 5 -8.44 -9.42 11.05
N HIS A 6 -8.58 -8.94 12.29
CA HIS A 6 -7.49 -8.27 13.00
C HIS A 6 -6.32 -9.22 13.29
N ALA A 7 -6.60 -10.46 13.71
CA ALA A 7 -5.57 -11.45 13.95
C ALA A 7 -4.80 -11.80 12.67
N LEU A 8 -5.51 -11.96 11.55
CA LEU A 8 -4.89 -12.21 10.24
C LEU A 8 -4.05 -11.01 9.77
N LEU A 9 -4.56 -9.78 9.95
CA LEU A 9 -3.83 -8.55 9.64
C LEU A 9 -2.53 -8.45 10.45
N ALA A 10 -2.61 -8.68 11.76
CA ALA A 10 -1.46 -8.66 12.64
C ALA A 10 -0.44 -9.75 12.26
N GLN A 11 -0.90 -10.96 11.94
CA GLN A 11 -0.03 -12.06 11.54
C GLN A 11 0.68 -11.76 10.22
N LEU A 12 -0.02 -11.22 9.21
CA LEU A 12 0.59 -10.80 7.95
C LEU A 12 1.60 -9.67 8.15
N LEU A 13 1.25 -8.65 8.95
CA LEU A 13 2.17 -7.54 9.26
C LEU A 13 3.45 -8.04 9.94
N ILE A 14 3.30 -8.87 10.96
CA ILE A 14 4.42 -9.35 11.77
C ILE A 14 5.29 -10.33 10.98
N ASN A 15 4.70 -11.31 10.30
CA ASN A 15 5.47 -12.36 9.63
C ASN A 15 6.09 -11.89 8.31
N GLU A 16 5.35 -11.15 7.50
CA GLU A 16 5.80 -10.77 6.16
C GLU A 16 6.65 -9.50 6.15
N PHE A 17 6.55 -8.64 7.17
CA PHE A 17 7.21 -7.32 7.15
C PHE A 17 8.11 -7.05 8.36
N VAL A 18 7.71 -7.43 9.58
CA VAL A 18 8.53 -7.19 10.79
C VAL A 18 9.62 -8.26 10.93
N ARG A 19 9.26 -9.55 10.83
CA ARG A 19 10.21 -10.67 10.97
C ARG A 19 11.16 -10.81 9.79
N SER A 20 10.73 -10.41 8.60
CA SER A 20 11.51 -10.44 7.37
C SER A 20 12.58 -9.33 7.29
N THR A 21 12.62 -8.40 8.25
CA THR A 21 13.61 -7.31 8.35
C THR A 21 13.72 -6.51 7.05
N ILE A 22 12.58 -6.23 6.41
CA ILE A 22 12.54 -5.49 5.15
C ILE A 22 12.93 -4.03 5.44
N PRO A 23 14.06 -3.50 4.90
CA PRO A 23 14.43 -2.11 5.06
C PRO A 23 13.33 -1.17 4.54
N TYR A 24 13.05 -0.11 5.30
CA TYR A 24 12.06 0.89 4.90
C TYR A 24 12.61 1.75 3.75
N ASP A 25 11.87 1.82 2.63
CA ASP A 25 12.28 2.64 1.48
C ASP A 25 11.96 4.13 1.71
N LEU A 26 12.87 4.82 2.39
CA LEU A 26 12.78 6.27 2.63
C LEU A 26 12.99 7.08 1.33
N THR A 27 13.77 6.56 0.39
CA THR A 27 14.05 7.25 -0.88
C THR A 27 12.82 7.21 -1.78
N GLY A 28 12.19 6.04 -1.93
CA GLY A 28 10.89 5.89 -2.58
C GLY A 28 9.80 6.69 -1.89
N ALA A 29 9.82 6.79 -0.55
CA ALA A 29 8.90 7.66 0.19
C ALA A 29 8.94 9.12 -0.27
N ILE A 30 10.15 9.68 -0.33
CA ILE A 30 10.38 11.08 -0.72
C ILE A 30 10.04 11.26 -2.21
N LEU A 31 10.48 10.34 -3.08
CA LEU A 31 10.28 10.43 -4.52
C LEU A 31 8.81 10.19 -4.93
N SER A 32 8.04 9.39 -4.19
CA SER A 32 6.63 9.06 -4.48
C SER A 32 5.70 10.29 -4.49
N GLY A 33 6.10 11.37 -3.79
CA GLY A 33 5.41 12.67 -3.82
C GLY A 33 5.64 13.47 -5.10
N THR A 34 6.67 13.11 -5.90
CA THR A 34 7.02 13.82 -7.13
C THR A 34 6.30 13.20 -8.33
N ARG A 35 5.28 13.91 -8.84
CA ARG A 35 4.44 13.50 -9.98
C ARG A 35 5.22 13.13 -11.26
N LEU A 36 6.40 13.71 -11.46
CA LEU A 36 7.22 13.55 -12.67
C LEU A 36 7.83 12.15 -12.81
N PHE A 37 8.15 11.47 -11.71
CA PHE A 37 8.72 10.12 -11.78
C PHE A 37 7.67 9.07 -12.20
N GLN A 38 6.40 9.29 -11.87
CA GLN A 38 5.27 8.36 -12.06
C GLN A 38 4.92 8.04 -13.51
N TRP A 39 5.30 8.92 -14.43
CA TRP A 39 5.06 8.77 -15.87
C TRP A 39 6.24 8.14 -16.61
N SER A 40 7.40 8.04 -15.96
CA SER A 40 8.53 7.34 -16.54
C SER A 40 8.31 5.84 -16.42
N HIS A 41 8.49 5.11 -17.52
CA HIS A 41 8.57 3.64 -17.55
C HIS A 41 9.77 3.08 -16.77
N LEU A 42 10.52 3.96 -16.08
CA LEU A 42 11.70 3.66 -15.28
C LEU A 42 11.35 3.24 -13.84
N PHE A 43 10.06 3.00 -13.54
CA PHE A 43 9.68 2.46 -12.24
C PHE A 43 10.30 1.07 -12.08
N PRO A 44 11.12 0.85 -11.04
CA PRO A 44 11.70 -0.46 -10.79
C PRO A 44 10.59 -1.49 -10.61
N ALA A 45 10.89 -2.73 -11.00
CA ALA A 45 10.04 -3.88 -10.70
C ALA A 45 9.73 -3.91 -9.19
N ALA A 46 8.60 -4.52 -8.81
CA ALA A 46 8.19 -4.60 -7.40
C ALA A 46 9.31 -5.22 -6.56
N ASP A 47 10.08 -4.39 -5.87
CA ASP A 47 11.12 -4.86 -4.97
C ASP A 47 10.53 -4.96 -3.57
N LEU A 48 10.12 -6.18 -3.21
CA LEU A 48 9.63 -6.46 -1.86
C LEU A 48 10.76 -6.43 -0.81
N HIS A 49 12.02 -6.21 -1.21
CA HIS A 49 13.14 -6.06 -0.28
C HIS A 49 13.23 -4.66 0.34
N SER A 50 12.56 -3.64 -0.20
CA SER A 50 12.41 -2.36 0.49
C SER A 50 11.06 -1.74 0.20
N LEU A 51 10.16 -1.75 1.18
CA LEU A 51 8.76 -1.37 0.95
C LEU A 51 8.46 0.01 1.52
N PHE A 52 7.81 0.83 0.69
CA PHE A 52 7.23 2.09 1.14
C PHE A 52 5.86 1.86 1.81
N CYS A 53 5.45 2.75 2.73
CA CYS A 53 4.26 2.55 3.55
C CYS A 53 2.96 2.37 2.75
N SER A 54 2.79 3.06 1.62
CA SER A 54 1.60 2.88 0.78
C SER A 54 1.65 1.61 -0.08
N GLU A 55 2.83 1.14 -0.45
CA GLU A 55 3.01 -0.12 -1.20
C GLU A 55 2.71 -1.31 -0.31
N LEU A 56 3.17 -1.26 0.95
CA LEU A 56 2.81 -2.21 1.99
C LEU A 56 1.28 -2.30 2.15
N VAL A 57 0.61 -1.17 2.33
CA VAL A 57 -0.85 -1.12 2.46
C VAL A 57 -1.53 -1.63 1.19
N ALA A 58 -1.05 -1.26 0.00
CA ALA A 58 -1.59 -1.75 -1.26
C ALA A 58 -1.46 -3.28 -1.37
N ALA A 59 -0.29 -3.85 -1.07
CA ALA A 59 -0.04 -5.28 -1.09
C ALA A 59 -0.93 -6.04 -0.09
N MET A 60 -1.16 -5.48 1.10
CA MET A 60 -2.07 -6.05 2.09
C MET A 60 -3.52 -6.02 1.60
N LEU A 61 -3.99 -4.88 1.07
CA LEU A 61 -5.34 -4.76 0.55
C LEU A 61 -5.59 -5.70 -0.63
N MET A 62 -4.58 -5.95 -1.47
CA MET A 62 -4.65 -6.95 -2.53
C MET A 62 -4.75 -8.38 -2.00
N ARG A 63 -3.98 -8.73 -0.95
CA ARG A 63 -4.07 -10.04 -0.30
C ARG A 63 -5.43 -10.27 0.36
N LEU A 64 -6.01 -9.22 0.96
CA LEU A 64 -7.35 -9.25 1.55
C LEU A 64 -8.49 -9.10 0.53
N SER A 65 -8.18 -9.06 -0.78
CA SER A 65 -9.16 -8.88 -1.86
C SER A 65 -10.00 -7.60 -1.73
N ARG A 66 -9.43 -6.55 -1.14
CA ARG A 66 -10.00 -5.19 -1.00
C ARG A 66 -9.48 -4.22 -2.06
N LEU A 67 -8.40 -4.58 -2.74
CA LEU A 67 -7.83 -3.91 -3.91
C LEU A 67 -7.57 -4.97 -4.98
N ASN A 68 -7.78 -4.63 -6.26
CA ASN A 68 -7.47 -5.56 -7.35
C ASN A 68 -5.96 -5.87 -7.36
N ARG A 69 -5.59 -7.12 -7.68
CA ARG A 69 -4.19 -7.52 -7.80
C ARG A 69 -3.52 -6.74 -8.94
N ASP A 70 -2.50 -5.97 -8.60
CA ASP A 70 -1.65 -5.19 -9.51
C ASP A 70 -0.26 -5.05 -8.86
N ASN A 71 0.68 -4.37 -9.50
CA ASN A 71 1.97 -4.05 -8.90
C ASN A 71 1.80 -3.01 -7.77
N PRO A 72 2.13 -3.33 -6.50
CA PRO A 72 2.02 -2.41 -5.37
C PRO A 72 2.83 -1.11 -5.53
N THR A 73 3.95 -1.13 -6.25
CA THR A 73 4.82 0.07 -6.43
C THR A 73 4.16 1.17 -7.27
N ARG A 74 3.06 0.84 -7.96
CA ARG A 74 2.25 1.83 -8.66
C ARG A 74 1.42 2.70 -7.73
N PHE A 75 1.26 2.29 -6.46
CA PHE A 75 0.38 2.92 -5.49
C PHE A 75 1.13 3.81 -4.50
N HIS A 76 1.44 5.02 -4.92
CA HIS A 76 1.75 6.10 -3.99
C HIS A 76 0.49 6.50 -3.18
N PRO A 77 0.59 7.22 -2.04
CA PRO A 77 -0.49 7.36 -1.07
C PRO A 77 -1.74 8.01 -1.68
N GLY A 78 -1.54 9.07 -2.48
CA GLY A 78 -2.62 9.77 -3.16
C GLY A 78 -3.31 8.95 -4.25
N ARG A 79 -2.59 8.08 -4.98
CA ARG A 79 -3.21 7.19 -5.97
C ARG A 79 -3.93 6.04 -5.29
N LEU A 80 -3.33 5.45 -4.25
CA LEU A 80 -3.99 4.42 -3.44
C LEU A 80 -5.32 4.91 -2.90
N LEU A 81 -5.34 6.07 -2.24
CA LEU A 81 -6.57 6.62 -1.68
C LEU A 81 -7.62 6.92 -2.75
N ARG A 82 -7.22 7.52 -3.89
CA ARG A 82 -8.14 7.78 -5.01
C ARG A 82 -8.72 6.50 -5.58
N GLU A 83 -7.90 5.47 -5.76
CA GLU A 83 -8.36 4.18 -6.28
C GLU A 83 -9.34 3.52 -5.31
N LEU A 84 -9.00 3.47 -4.03
CA LEU A 84 -9.85 2.90 -2.99
C LEU A 84 -11.20 3.61 -2.85
N VAL A 85 -11.23 4.93 -3.04
CA VAL A 85 -12.48 5.70 -3.08
C VAL A 85 -13.24 5.44 -4.38
N ARG A 86 -12.55 5.42 -5.53
CA ARG A 86 -13.13 5.19 -6.85
C ARG A 86 -13.77 3.81 -6.97
N THR A 87 -13.17 2.77 -6.39
CA THR A 87 -13.72 1.40 -6.39
C THR A 87 -14.81 1.20 -5.34
N GLY A 88 -15.09 2.20 -4.50
CA GLY A 88 -16.07 2.11 -3.41
C GLY A 88 -15.61 1.24 -2.24
N THR A 89 -14.35 0.76 -2.24
CA THR A 89 -13.77 0.00 -1.12
C THR A 89 -13.72 0.87 0.14
N TYR A 90 -13.44 2.17 -0.03
CA TYR A 90 -13.45 3.18 1.03
C TYR A 90 -14.30 4.36 0.60
N GLN A 91 -14.81 5.11 1.57
CA GLN A 91 -15.60 6.31 1.33
C GLN A 91 -15.03 7.48 2.13
N ARG A 92 -15.19 8.70 1.59
CA ARG A 92 -14.86 9.90 2.35
C ARG A 92 -15.85 10.01 3.50
N ILE A 93 -15.33 10.06 4.73
CA ILE A 93 -16.14 10.37 5.90
C ILE A 93 -16.39 11.87 5.88
N HIS A 94 -17.66 12.28 5.82
CA HIS A 94 -18.07 13.69 5.76
C HIS A 94 -18.34 14.30 7.15
N SER A 95 -18.28 13.50 8.22
CA SER A 95 -18.61 13.91 9.58
C SER A 95 -17.37 13.93 10.48
N LEU A 96 -16.95 15.14 10.87
CA LEU A 96 -16.30 15.39 12.15
C LEU A 96 -17.36 16.06 13.04
N THR A 97 -18.31 15.27 13.52
CA THR A 97 -19.23 15.65 14.60
C THR A 97 -18.90 14.83 15.81
#